data_AF-A0A1F2SPU3-F1
#
_entry.id   AF-A0A1F2SPU3-F1
#
_cell.length_a   1.000
_cell.length_b   1.000
_cell.length_c   1.000
_cell.angle_alpha   90.00
_cell.angle_beta   90.00
_cell.angle_gamma   90.00
#
_symmetry.space_group_name_H-M   'P 1'
#
loop_
_entity.id
_entity.type
_entity.pdbx_description
1 polymer ?
#
loop_
_entity_poly.entity_id
_entity_poly.type
_entity_poly.pdbx_seq_one_letter_code
_entity_poly.pdbx_strand_id
1 'polypeptide(L)'
;LAGMLTNATVSVARKAGETGTLFGSVTSMDVAEALAKLGFQLDRRKILLENPIKQLGEYQIPVRLHHEVTASVTVRVVPETSA
;
A
#
# COMPACT_ATOMS: atom_id res chain seq x y z
N LEU A 1 -4.49 21.35 -9.70
CA LEU A 1 -4.84 19.97 -9.31
C LEU A 1 -3.65 19.00 -9.21
N ALA A 2 -2.44 19.34 -9.71
CA ALA A 2 -1.29 18.44 -9.76
C ALA A 2 -0.47 18.28 -8.45
N GLY A 3 -0.80 19.00 -7.37
CA GLY A 3 0.01 19.02 -6.14
C GLY A 3 -0.48 18.12 -4.99
N MET A 4 -1.64 17.48 -5.12
CA MET A 4 -2.27 16.79 -3.98
C MET A 4 -1.86 15.32 -3.81
N LEU A 5 -1.02 14.79 -4.71
CA LEU A 5 -0.84 13.35 -4.87
C LEU A 5 0.52 12.79 -4.51
N THR A 6 1.48 13.66 -4.24
CA THR A 6 2.88 13.23 -4.10
C THR A 6 3.13 12.41 -2.83
N ASN A 7 2.24 12.51 -1.82
CA ASN A 7 2.34 11.81 -0.53
C ASN A 7 1.03 11.11 -0.13
N ALA A 8 0.39 10.37 -1.04
CA ALA A 8 -0.77 9.57 -0.66
C ALA A 8 -0.34 8.48 0.35
N THR A 9 -0.76 8.66 1.61
CA THR A 9 -0.54 7.68 2.68
C THR A 9 -1.77 6.80 2.76
N VAL A 10 -1.59 5.49 2.64
CA VAL A 10 -2.69 4.52 2.65
C VAL A 10 -2.51 3.62 3.86
N SER A 11 -3.46 3.69 4.78
CA SER A 11 -3.50 2.77 5.91
C SER A 11 -4.31 1.54 5.53
N VAL A 12 -3.65 0.39 5.47
CA VAL A 12 -4.28 -0.92 5.26
C VAL A 12 -4.44 -1.56 6.63
N ALA A 13 -5.67 -1.54 7.14
CA ALA A 13 -6.03 -2.30 8.33
C ALA A 13 -6.22 -3.77 7.94
N ARG A 14 -5.43 -4.66 8.56
CA ARG A 14 -5.50 -6.10 8.33
C ARG A 14 -5.34 -6.81 9.66
N LYS A 15 -5.99 -7.98 9.79
CA LYS A 15 -5.74 -8.87 10.92
C LYS A 15 -4.27 -9.28 10.93
N ALA A 16 -3.61 -9.00 12.05
CA ALA A 16 -2.27 -9.47 12.32
C ALA A 16 -2.27 -10.35 13.55
N GLY A 17 -1.41 -11.36 13.51
CA GLY A 17 -1.17 -12.26 14.61
C GLY A 17 -0.37 -11.57 15.71
N GLU A 18 -0.42 -12.15 16.90
CA GLU A 18 0.19 -11.64 18.13
C GLU A 18 1.71 -11.42 18.01
N THR A 19 2.37 -12.09 17.06
CA THR A 19 3.81 -11.95 16.78
C THR A 19 4.15 -10.80 15.83
N GLY A 20 3.18 -9.97 15.45
CA GLY A 20 3.36 -8.88 14.48
C GLY A 20 3.43 -9.35 13.02
N THR A 21 3.15 -10.63 12.78
CA THR A 21 3.00 -11.21 11.44
C THR A 21 1.55 -11.08 11.00
N LEU A 22 1.27 -10.58 9.80
CA LEU A 22 -0.11 -10.52 9.30
C LEU A 22 -0.71 -11.92 9.15
N PHE A 23 -2.02 -12.05 9.46
CA PHE A 23 -2.82 -13.25 9.18
C PHE A 23 -3.15 -13.35 7.68
N GLY A 24 -2.11 -13.22 6.83
CA GLY A 24 -2.19 -13.13 5.38
C GLY A 24 -0.90 -12.54 4.79
N SER A 25 -0.99 -12.03 3.57
CA SER A 25 0.11 -11.32 2.92
C SER A 25 -0.48 -10.12 2.19
N VAL A 26 0.04 -8.93 2.48
CA VAL A 26 -0.27 -7.73 1.70
C VAL A 26 0.59 -7.81 0.44
N THR A 27 -0.08 -8.07 -0.68
CA THR A 27 0.55 -8.16 -2.00
C THR A 27 0.31 -6.87 -2.76
N SER A 28 0.95 -6.73 -3.92
CA SER A 28 0.73 -5.59 -4.81
C SER A 28 -0.73 -5.49 -5.28
N MET A 29 -1.52 -6.57 -5.26
CA MET A 29 -2.97 -6.51 -5.53
C MET A 29 -3.72 -5.75 -4.44
N ASP A 30 -3.45 -6.04 -3.17
CA ASP A 30 -4.11 -5.38 -2.02
C ASP A 30 -3.81 -3.88 -2.03
N VAL A 31 -2.54 -3.52 -2.30
CA VAL A 31 -2.10 -2.13 -2.45
C VAL A 31 -2.73 -1.45 -3.66
N ALA A 32 -2.81 -2.13 -4.81
CA ALA A 32 -3.46 -1.62 -6.01
C ALA A 32 -4.96 -1.36 -5.77
N GLU A 33 -5.64 -2.25 -5.05
CA GLU A 33 -7.06 -2.12 -4.74
C GLU A 33 -7.32 -0.96 -3.76
N ALA A 34 -6.47 -0.81 -2.74
CA ALA A 34 -6.54 0.32 -1.81
C ALA A 34 -6.28 1.66 -2.51
N LEU A 35 -5.34 1.71 -3.45
CA LEU A 35 -5.10 2.87 -4.31
C LEU A 35 -6.26 3.12 -5.28
N ALA A 36 -6.85 2.07 -5.85
CA ALA A 36 -8.00 2.20 -6.72
C ALA A 36 -9.22 2.79 -5.99
N LYS A 37 -9.43 2.44 -4.71
CA LYS A 37 -10.45 3.05 -3.84
C LYS A 37 -10.26 4.54 -3.61
N LEU A 38 -9.02 5.03 -3.66
CA LEU A 38 -8.68 6.45 -3.59
C LEU A 38 -8.83 7.18 -4.94
N GLY A 39 -9.20 6.46 -6.01
CA GLY A 39 -9.30 6.99 -7.37
C GLY A 39 -8.03 6.81 -8.20
N PHE A 40 -7.02 6.11 -7.69
CA PHE A 40 -5.77 5.82 -8.40
C PHE A 40 -5.80 4.41 -8.99
N GLN A 41 -6.27 4.28 -10.22
CA GLN A 41 -6.12 3.03 -10.98
C GLN A 41 -4.66 2.80 -11.30
N LEU A 42 -4.02 1.91 -10.53
CA LEU A 42 -2.63 1.54 -10.70
C LEU A 42 -2.50 0.02 -10.90
N ASP A 43 -1.88 -0.38 -12.00
CA ASP A 43 -1.58 -1.80 -12.26
C ASP A 43 -0.50 -2.32 -11.32
N ARG A 44 -0.63 -3.59 -10.90
CA ARG A 44 0.39 -4.34 -10.15
C ARG A 44 1.79 -4.34 -10.79
N ARG A 45 1.90 -4.14 -12.11
CA ARG A 45 3.18 -4.03 -12.83
C ARG A 45 3.90 -2.70 -12.57
N LYS A 46 3.16 -1.67 -12.15
CA LYS A 46 3.69 -0.33 -11.87
C LYS A 46 4.02 -0.13 -10.38
N ILE A 47 3.65 -1.10 -9.54
CA ILE A 47 3.97 -1.15 -8.11
C ILE A 47 5.31 -1.85 -7.97
N LEU A 48 6.35 -1.14 -7.53
CA LEU A 48 7.62 -1.74 -7.15
C LEU A 48 7.50 -2.37 -5.76
N LEU A 49 6.80 -3.50 -5.70
CA LEU A 49 6.73 -4.34 -4.51
C LEU A 49 7.53 -5.61 -4.79
N GLU A 50 8.78 -5.64 -4.33
CA GLU A 50 9.69 -6.79 -4.54
C GLU A 50 9.26 -8.00 -3.71
N ASN A 51 8.76 -7.75 -2.49
CA ASN A 51 8.37 -8.81 -1.56
C ASN A 51 6.97 -8.53 -0.98
N PRO A 52 6.11 -9.57 -0.86
CA PRO A 52 4.84 -9.43 -0.16
C PRO A 52 5.07 -9.05 1.30
N ILE A 53 4.29 -8.08 1.79
CA ILE A 53 4.38 -7.60 3.16
C ILE A 53 3.63 -8.58 4.07
N LYS A 54 4.37 -9.22 4.97
CA LYS A 54 3.84 -10.17 5.96
C LYS A 54 3.95 -9.66 7.38
N GLN A 55 4.43 -8.44 7.58
CA GLN A 55 4.63 -7.86 8.89
C GLN A 55 3.90 -6.52 9.00
N LEU A 56 3.49 -6.22 10.23
CA LEU A 56 2.99 -4.90 10.59
C LEU A 56 4.12 -3.88 10.43
N GLY A 57 3.80 -2.72 9.87
CA GLY A 57 4.81 -1.70 9.66
C GLY A 57 4.42 -0.69 8.59
N GLU A 58 5.31 0.27 8.41
CA GLU A 58 5.19 1.28 7.37
C GLU A 58 6.13 0.93 6.21
N TYR A 59 5.57 0.83 5.01
CA TYR A 59 6.28 0.46 3.80
C TYR A 59 6.09 1.55 2.75
N GLN A 60 7.18 2.22 2.38
CA GLN A 60 7.15 3.19 1.30
C GLN A 60 7.35 2.48 -0.03
N ILE A 61 6.31 2.45 -0.86
CA ILE A 61 6.31 1.73 -2.13
C ILE A 61 6.27 2.77 -3.26
N PRO A 62 7.31 2.83 -4.12
CA PRO A 62 7.29 3.70 -5.27
C PRO A 62 6.34 3.13 -6.33
N VAL A 63 5.48 3.99 -6.86
CA VAL A 63 4.51 3.67 -7.88
C VAL A 63 4.66 4.58 -9.08
N ARG A 64 4.70 3.99 -10.27
CA ARG A 64 4.80 4.77 -11.52
C ARG A 64 3.40 4.98 -12.08
N LEU A 65 2.82 6.18 -12.00
CA LEU A 65 1.46 6.41 -12.54
C LEU A 65 1.51 6.55 -14.06
N HIS A 66 2.41 7.40 -14.57
CA HIS A 66 2.57 7.67 -16.00
C HIS A 66 4.02 7.98 -16.36
N HIS A 67 4.32 8.06 -17.67
CA HIS A 67 5.69 8.21 -18.20
C HIS A 67 6.55 9.31 -17.55
N GLU A 68 5.93 10.30 -16.92
CA GLU A 68 6.62 11.42 -16.26
C GLU A 68 6.28 11.57 -14.76
N VAL A 69 5.41 10.71 -14.21
CA VAL A 69 4.92 10.84 -12.82
C VAL A 69 5.23 9.58 -12.03
N THR A 70 6.20 9.69 -11.13
CA THR A 70 6.48 8.72 -10.07
C THR A 70 5.95 9.26 -8.76
N ALA A 71 5.07 8.51 -8.10
CA ALA A 71 4.56 8.85 -6.78
C ALA A 71 5.08 7.85 -5.75
N SER A 72 5.27 8.32 -4.52
CA SER A 72 5.66 7.48 -3.38
C SER A 72 4.42 7.23 -2.56
N VAL A 73 3.99 5.97 -2.44
CA VAL A 73 2.83 5.62 -1.63
C VAL A 73 3.33 5.02 -0.32
N THR A 74 2.99 5.66 0.78
CA THR A 74 3.30 5.14 2.11
C THR A 74 2.17 4.22 2.53
N VAL A 75 2.43 2.91 2.52
CA VAL A 75 1.48 1.90 2.97
C VAL A 75 1.75 1.58 4.43
N ARG A 76 0.83 2.00 5.31
CA ARG A 76 0.85 1.65 6.73
C ARG A 76 0.00 0.42 6.96
N VAL A 77 0.64 -0.68 7.31
CA VAL A 77 -0.06 -1.90 7.68
C VAL A 77 -0.28 -1.88 9.19
N VAL A 78 -1.54 -1.66 9.57
CA VAL A 78 -1.96 -1.57 10.97
C VAL A 78 -2.76 -2.81 11.36
N PRO A 79 -2.57 -3.35 12.58
CA PRO A 79 -3.40 -4.44 13.07
C PRO A 79 -4.84 -3.92 13.20
N GLU A 80 -5.79 -4.65 12.63
CA GLU A 80 -7.22 -4.45 12.93
C GLU A 80 -7.48 -4.95 14.36
N THR A 81 -7.20 -4.10 15.35
CA THR A 81 -7.63 -4.32 16.73
C THR A 81 -9.14 -4.10 16.77
N SER A 82 -9.90 -5.19 16.64
CA SER A 82 -11.24 -5.22 17.22
C SER A 82 -11.04 -5.32 18.72
N ALA A 83 -11.20 -4.19 19.40
CA ALA A 83 -11.54 -4.18 20.82
C ALA A 83 -12.93 -4.80 21.03
#